data_AF-A0ABD3MM09-F1
#
_entry.id   AF-A0ABD3MM09-F1
#
_cell.length_a   1.000
_cell.length_b   1.000
_cell.length_c   1.000
_cell.angle_alpha   90.00
_cell.angle_beta   90.00
_cell.angle_gamma   90.00
#
_symmetry.space_group_name_H-M   'P 1'
#
loop_
_entity.id
_entity.type
_entity.pdbx_description
1 polymer ?
#
loop_
_entity_poly.entity_id
_entity_poly.type
_entity_poly.pdbx_seq_one_letter_code
_entity_poly.pdbx_strand_id
1 'polypeptide(L)'
;MVLVPPDERRSPRARNVDVGGAGVGVRHRKHSHNSKLLPSAIKLPVRTSSVSSTSSESSSSDDEITFAANSVKTGTTVEGAKKDVACDSKVIYEFGGPWGVSALMIGFPLLMAYLYICLAVHQGHLQNPLGWEFWQQGVPTIIPTPRAIAIYMSFTVFQYITAATMPGIKVMGLPVPSLGGKQLEYLCNGVATWYVDLVLVAALHISGWFPITSVVDEIGPLMSVAMIWGFIVTIGTYVVGCVMGRTHRMSGSLPYDIFMGAVLNPRIGNVDLKMWSEIRIPWKILFFISLSAAVKEHEVNIERDLQAGITPAVWSLFGGLVEMYAIQTSSTLLFMLLAHCLYVNACMKGEECIPTTWDIFYEKWGYMLIFWNLAGVPFSYCYSTLYLLNRSLANEPVVHSKMYTCVLYTVLLAAYYVWDTANSQKNRFRMQQRGTYVERNAFPQLPWGKLQNPTYLTTKHGNKLLTGGWWGMARKIHYTADLIMALSWGLITGFDSYIPYFYVTFFTAVLIHRVGRDHVHCKEKYGADFDEYCRQVPYVFIPFIV
;
A
#
# COMPACT_ATOMS: atom_id res chain seq x y z
N MET A 1 25.83 -8.62 -54.91
CA MET A 1 26.10 -8.23 -56.31
C MET A 1 26.04 -6.71 -56.37
N VAL A 2 27.17 -6.03 -56.62
CA VAL A 2 27.35 -4.65 -57.19
C VAL A 2 26.47 -3.51 -56.56
N LEU A 3 26.95 -2.51 -55.79
CA LEU A 3 27.86 -1.36 -56.08
C LEU A 3 27.26 -0.36 -57.12
N VAL A 4 27.46 0.98 -57.12
CA VAL A 4 28.02 1.97 -56.17
C VAL A 4 27.47 3.39 -56.54
N PRO A 5 27.30 4.35 -55.59
CA PRO A 5 26.82 5.73 -55.86
C PRO A 5 27.97 6.70 -56.24
N PRO A 6 27.68 7.86 -56.89
CA PRO A 6 27.57 9.14 -56.16
C PRO A 6 26.47 10.09 -56.79
N ASP A 7 26.39 11.45 -56.69
CA ASP A 7 27.32 12.50 -56.23
C ASP A 7 26.67 13.88 -55.85
N GLU A 8 27.47 14.71 -55.16
CA GLU A 8 27.67 16.20 -55.11
C GLU A 8 26.79 17.27 -55.85
N ARG A 9 26.83 18.61 -55.61
CA ARG A 9 27.64 19.55 -54.78
C ARG A 9 26.92 20.93 -54.64
N ARG A 10 27.24 21.76 -53.63
CA ARG A 10 27.65 23.22 -53.69
C ARG A 10 27.22 24.11 -52.49
N SER A 11 28.24 24.67 -51.83
CA SER A 11 28.28 26.00 -51.18
C SER A 11 29.24 26.90 -52.01
N PRO A 12 29.79 28.07 -51.59
CA PRO A 12 29.52 28.95 -50.42
C PRO A 12 29.44 30.47 -50.77
N ARG A 13 29.23 31.36 -49.78
CA ARG A 13 30.00 32.63 -49.62
C ARG A 13 29.63 33.42 -48.35
N ALA A 14 30.57 34.22 -47.85
CA ALA A 14 30.46 35.10 -46.68
C ALA A 14 30.63 36.59 -47.05
N ARG A 15 30.26 37.51 -46.15
CA ARG A 15 30.86 38.87 -46.07
C ARG A 15 30.59 39.57 -44.72
N ASN A 16 31.63 40.15 -44.12
CA ASN A 16 31.55 41.11 -43.01
C ASN A 16 31.38 42.54 -43.55
N VAL A 17 30.81 43.45 -42.74
CA VAL A 17 31.10 44.90 -42.74
C VAL A 17 30.95 45.44 -41.30
N ASP A 18 31.95 46.20 -40.81
CA ASP A 18 31.95 46.93 -39.52
C ASP A 18 31.24 48.30 -39.61
N VAL A 19 31.08 49.01 -38.47
CA VAL A 19 31.59 50.39 -38.24
C VAL A 19 31.08 51.00 -36.91
N GLY A 20 32.02 51.48 -36.08
CA GLY A 20 31.88 52.65 -35.18
C GLY A 20 31.17 52.46 -33.82
N GLY A 21 31.64 53.02 -32.69
CA GLY A 21 32.90 53.77 -32.46
C GLY A 21 33.00 54.40 -31.05
N ALA A 22 34.19 54.91 -30.71
CA ALA A 22 34.51 55.89 -29.65
C ALA A 22 34.16 55.62 -28.15
N GLY A 23 35.16 55.13 -27.39
CA GLY A 23 36.03 56.00 -26.57
C GLY A 23 35.59 56.52 -25.18
N VAL A 24 36.42 56.23 -24.15
CA VAL A 24 36.65 56.98 -22.88
C VAL A 24 35.45 57.05 -21.90
N GLY A 25 35.55 56.92 -20.57
CA GLY A 25 36.67 56.68 -19.66
C GLY A 25 36.52 57.44 -18.32
N VAL A 26 36.72 56.76 -17.17
CA VAL A 26 37.17 57.30 -15.86
C VAL A 26 36.14 57.89 -14.83
N ARG A 27 36.03 57.18 -13.69
CA ARG A 27 35.81 57.58 -12.24
C ARG A 27 34.49 58.17 -11.68
N HIS A 28 33.99 57.45 -10.66
CA HIS A 28 33.57 57.88 -9.30
C HIS A 28 33.14 59.35 -8.99
N ARG A 29 31.95 59.53 -8.36
CA ARG A 29 31.80 59.78 -6.89
C ARG A 29 30.34 59.91 -6.35
N LYS A 30 30.12 59.29 -5.18
CA LYS A 30 29.36 59.70 -3.97
C LYS A 30 28.05 60.57 -4.02
N HIS A 31 27.00 59.99 -3.41
CA HIS A 31 26.03 60.54 -2.42
C HIS A 31 25.51 62.01 -2.44
N SER A 32 24.18 62.16 -2.50
CA SER A 32 23.30 62.80 -1.48
C SER A 32 21.82 62.36 -1.75
N HIS A 33 21.03 61.87 -0.79
CA HIS A 33 20.24 62.50 0.29
C HIS A 33 18.86 63.13 -0.10
N ASN A 34 17.79 62.37 0.20
CA ASN A 34 16.46 62.75 0.74
C ASN A 34 15.65 63.96 0.22
N SER A 35 14.40 63.69 -0.17
CA SER A 35 13.18 64.23 0.49
C SER A 35 11.91 63.45 0.05
N LYS A 36 11.11 62.91 1.00
CA LYS A 36 9.74 63.35 1.43
C LYS A 36 8.65 63.20 0.31
N LEU A 37 7.41 62.69 0.50
CA LEU A 37 6.49 62.47 1.65
C LEU A 37 5.73 61.11 1.46
N LEU A 38 5.57 60.21 2.46
CA LEU A 38 4.46 60.01 3.44
C LEU A 38 3.08 59.56 2.85
N PRO A 39 2.21 58.79 3.57
CA PRO A 39 2.40 58.07 4.86
C PRO A 39 1.80 56.63 5.00
N SER A 40 2.18 55.99 6.12
CA SER A 40 1.40 55.05 6.97
C SER A 40 0.81 53.74 6.41
N ALA A 41 1.47 52.63 6.75
CA ALA A 41 0.83 51.35 7.04
C ALA A 41 0.85 51.09 8.58
N ILE A 42 -0.23 50.53 9.11
CA ILE A 42 -0.40 50.24 10.55
C ILE A 42 0.44 49.02 10.94
N LYS A 43 1.30 49.17 11.96
CA LYS A 43 2.04 48.04 12.57
C LYS A 43 1.21 47.39 13.67
N LEU A 44 1.00 46.08 13.57
CA LEU A 44 0.61 45.24 14.71
C LEU A 44 1.88 44.79 15.48
N PRO A 45 1.84 44.68 16.82
CA PRO A 45 3.05 44.57 17.63
C PRO A 45 3.62 43.14 17.70
N VAL A 46 4.93 43.02 17.51
CA VAL A 46 5.70 41.83 17.91
C VAL A 46 5.82 41.85 19.43
N ARG A 47 5.20 40.88 20.11
CA ARG A 47 5.22 40.77 21.57
C ARG A 47 6.46 39.99 22.02
N THR A 48 7.58 40.68 22.23
CA THR A 48 8.75 40.13 22.92
C THR A 48 8.43 39.95 24.40
N SER A 49 8.05 38.74 24.80
CA SER A 49 7.93 38.38 26.21
C SER A 49 9.32 38.12 26.81
N SER A 50 9.80 39.04 27.64
CA SER A 50 10.90 38.78 28.55
C SER A 50 10.49 37.71 29.56
N VAL A 51 11.00 36.48 29.40
CA VAL A 51 10.79 35.40 30.36
C VAL A 51 11.69 35.66 31.58
N SER A 52 11.08 35.90 32.73
CA SER A 52 11.76 35.87 34.03
C SER A 52 12.25 34.44 34.30
N SER A 53 13.51 34.30 34.71
CA SER A 53 14.15 33.02 35.03
C SER A 53 13.57 32.39 36.31
N THR A 54 12.52 31.59 36.18
CA THR A 54 12.03 30.61 37.19
C THR A 54 10.91 29.76 36.60
N SER A 55 11.21 28.51 36.18
CA SER A 55 10.28 27.36 35.93
C SER A 55 10.80 26.30 34.93
N SER A 56 12.00 26.45 34.36
CA SER A 56 12.55 25.55 33.32
C SER A 56 13.05 24.16 33.80
N GLU A 57 12.94 23.83 35.08
CA GLU A 57 13.36 22.53 35.65
C GLU A 57 12.18 21.58 35.93
N SER A 58 10.94 22.08 35.91
CA SER A 58 9.74 21.28 36.20
C SER A 58 9.18 20.53 34.99
N SER A 59 9.24 21.12 33.78
CA SER A 59 8.72 20.48 32.57
C SER A 59 9.61 19.36 32.05
N SER A 60 10.94 19.48 32.19
CA SER A 60 11.88 18.43 31.77
C SER A 60 11.83 17.20 32.68
N SER A 61 11.58 17.39 33.97
CA SER A 61 11.46 16.30 34.95
C SER A 61 10.15 15.53 34.79
N ASP A 62 9.01 16.20 34.59
CA ASP A 62 7.73 15.53 34.30
C ASP A 62 7.76 14.74 32.99
N ASP A 63 8.38 15.27 31.92
CA ASP A 63 8.56 14.55 30.66
C ASP A 63 9.51 13.33 30.82
N GLU A 64 10.64 13.45 31.53
CA GLU A 64 11.53 12.30 31.79
C GLU A 64 10.88 11.24 32.70
N ILE A 65 10.10 11.63 33.71
CA ILE A 65 9.33 10.71 34.57
C ILE A 65 8.28 9.97 33.74
N THR A 66 7.58 10.66 32.85
CA THR A 66 6.60 10.06 31.94
C THR A 66 7.26 9.12 30.94
N PHE A 67 8.44 9.49 30.41
CA PHE A 67 9.24 8.61 29.55
C PHE A 67 9.72 7.36 30.28
N ALA A 68 10.23 7.49 31.50
CA ALA A 68 10.69 6.38 32.33
C ALA A 68 9.54 5.41 32.65
N ALA A 69 8.36 5.94 33.04
CA ALA A 69 7.17 5.14 33.32
C ALA A 69 6.68 4.36 32.08
N ASN A 70 6.74 4.96 30.89
CA ASN A 70 6.40 4.31 29.63
C ASN A 70 7.49 3.31 29.15
N SER A 71 8.77 3.58 29.45
CA SER A 71 9.88 2.65 29.21
C SER A 71 9.68 1.35 30.00
N VAL A 72 9.34 1.45 31.29
CA VAL A 72 9.05 0.32 32.18
C VAL A 72 7.85 -0.50 31.68
N LYS A 73 6.75 0.15 31.27
CA LYS A 73 5.57 -0.54 30.70
C LYS A 73 5.83 -1.30 29.40
N THR A 74 6.87 -0.95 28.66
CA THR A 74 7.15 -1.52 27.32
C THR A 74 8.26 -2.55 27.31
N GLY A 75 8.92 -2.78 28.46
CA GLY A 75 10.10 -3.65 28.57
C GLY A 75 11.37 -3.07 27.94
N THR A 76 11.38 -1.78 27.60
CA THR A 76 12.53 -1.10 27.00
C THR A 76 13.37 -0.45 28.09
N THR A 77 14.70 -0.47 27.97
CA THR A 77 15.60 0.28 28.87
C THR A 77 15.50 1.79 28.59
N VAL A 78 15.75 2.64 29.60
CA VAL A 78 15.70 4.11 29.43
C VAL A 78 16.66 4.59 28.34
N GLU A 79 17.85 4.00 28.26
CA GLU A 79 18.82 4.25 27.18
C GLU A 79 18.27 3.81 25.82
N GLY A 80 17.57 2.66 25.76
CA GLY A 80 16.91 2.20 24.55
C GLY A 80 15.80 3.14 24.08
N ALA A 81 14.99 3.67 25.01
CA ALA A 81 13.98 4.67 24.72
C ALA A 81 14.59 5.99 24.21
N LYS A 82 15.69 6.47 24.81
CA LYS A 82 16.44 7.63 24.32
C LYS A 82 17.04 7.39 22.92
N LYS A 83 17.52 6.18 22.62
CA LYS A 83 18.00 5.82 21.28
C LYS A 83 16.86 5.77 20.24
N ASP A 84 15.68 5.33 20.62
CA ASP A 84 14.50 5.33 19.75
C ASP A 84 14.08 6.75 19.35
N VAL A 85 14.09 7.71 20.29
CA VAL A 85 13.89 9.14 19.99
C VAL A 85 14.96 9.68 19.03
N ALA A 86 16.23 9.31 19.25
CA ALA A 86 17.35 9.75 18.40
C ALA A 86 17.35 9.11 16.99
N CYS A 87 16.66 7.99 16.80
CA CYS A 87 16.43 7.38 15.50
C CYS A 87 15.22 8.03 14.80
N ASP A 88 14.14 8.31 15.55
CA ASP A 88 12.93 8.96 15.05
C ASP A 88 13.17 10.41 14.59
N SER A 89 14.10 11.15 15.21
CA SER A 89 14.33 12.56 14.87
C SER A 89 15.07 12.81 13.54
N LYS A 90 15.65 11.78 12.90
CA LYS A 90 16.42 11.92 11.66
C LYS A 90 15.52 12.05 10.43
N VAL A 91 15.75 13.08 9.62
CA VAL A 91 15.22 13.16 8.25
C VAL A 91 16.27 12.63 7.28
N ILE A 92 15.97 11.51 6.63
CA ILE A 92 16.82 10.90 5.60
C ILE A 92 16.04 10.92 4.28
N TYR A 93 16.70 11.31 3.18
CA TYR A 93 16.10 11.24 1.85
C TYR A 93 16.16 9.80 1.33
N GLU A 94 14.98 9.17 1.24
CA GLU A 94 14.77 7.89 0.59
C GLU A 94 14.25 8.08 -0.84
N PHE A 95 14.03 6.99 -1.59
CA PHE A 95 13.37 7.01 -2.91
C PHE A 95 13.99 7.98 -3.95
N GLY A 96 15.31 8.22 -3.89
CA GLY A 96 15.99 9.16 -4.78
C GLY A 96 15.75 10.64 -4.45
N GLY A 97 15.25 10.94 -3.25
CA GLY A 97 14.98 12.30 -2.78
C GLY A 97 13.93 13.04 -3.62
N PRO A 98 13.96 14.38 -3.64
CA PRO A 98 12.93 15.22 -4.28
C PRO A 98 12.66 14.90 -5.76
N TRP A 99 13.68 14.51 -6.52
CA TRP A 99 13.54 14.14 -7.93
C TRP A 99 12.93 12.75 -8.10
N GLY A 100 13.42 11.75 -7.35
CA GLY A 100 12.91 10.39 -7.43
C GLY A 100 11.44 10.30 -6.99
N VAL A 101 11.06 10.91 -5.87
CA VAL A 101 9.65 10.96 -5.43
C VAL A 101 8.74 11.68 -6.41
N SER A 102 9.22 12.74 -7.07
CA SER A 102 8.45 13.43 -8.13
C SER A 102 8.22 12.52 -9.34
N ALA A 103 9.25 11.78 -9.75
CA ALA A 103 9.13 10.77 -10.81
C ALA A 103 8.18 9.62 -10.42
N LEU A 104 8.15 9.20 -9.16
CA LEU A 104 7.21 8.17 -8.67
C LEU A 104 5.76 8.68 -8.65
N MET A 105 5.51 9.92 -8.21
CA MET A 105 4.17 10.53 -8.18
C MET A 105 3.54 10.67 -9.57
N ILE A 106 4.36 10.88 -10.61
CA ILE A 106 3.90 10.95 -12.01
C ILE A 106 3.89 9.55 -12.66
N GLY A 107 4.91 8.75 -12.39
CA GLY A 107 5.14 7.45 -13.01
C GLY A 107 4.15 6.37 -12.61
N PHE A 108 3.76 6.27 -11.33
CA PHE A 108 2.83 5.23 -10.90
C PHE A 108 1.42 5.36 -11.51
N PRO A 109 0.76 6.52 -11.53
CA PRO A 109 -0.53 6.69 -12.22
C PRO A 109 -0.45 6.36 -13.72
N LEU A 110 0.61 6.83 -14.40
CA LEU A 110 0.80 6.57 -15.83
C LEU A 110 1.06 5.08 -16.11
N LEU A 111 1.83 4.41 -15.25
CA LEU A 111 2.10 2.98 -15.37
C LEU A 111 0.83 2.14 -15.14
N MET A 112 0.02 2.50 -14.13
CA MET A 112 -1.27 1.84 -13.88
C MET A 112 -2.23 2.00 -15.07
N ALA A 113 -2.36 3.22 -15.60
CA ALA A 113 -3.16 3.50 -16.79
C ALA A 113 -2.65 2.71 -18.02
N TYR A 114 -1.34 2.72 -18.27
CA TYR A 114 -0.71 1.99 -19.38
C TYR A 114 -0.93 0.47 -19.30
N LEU A 115 -0.67 -0.14 -18.14
CA LEU A 115 -0.84 -1.58 -17.96
C LEU A 115 -2.32 -1.99 -18.07
N TYR A 116 -3.23 -1.19 -17.50
CA TYR A 116 -4.66 -1.42 -17.66
C TYR A 116 -5.13 -1.31 -19.11
N ILE A 117 -4.69 -0.29 -19.87
CA ILE A 117 -5.06 -0.14 -21.29
C ILE A 117 -4.53 -1.32 -22.12
N CYS A 118 -3.28 -1.75 -21.90
CA CYS A 118 -2.75 -2.95 -22.54
C CYS A 118 -3.61 -4.20 -22.23
N LEU A 119 -4.14 -4.30 -21.01
CA LEU A 119 -4.97 -5.40 -20.56
C LEU A 119 -6.41 -5.36 -21.12
N ALA A 120 -7.02 -4.18 -21.19
CA ALA A 120 -8.41 -3.97 -21.60
C ALA A 120 -8.59 -3.91 -23.13
N VAL A 121 -7.65 -3.29 -23.85
CA VAL A 121 -7.76 -3.04 -25.30
C VAL A 121 -6.88 -3.98 -26.12
N HIS A 122 -5.72 -4.39 -25.59
CA HIS A 122 -4.70 -5.14 -26.35
C HIS A 122 -4.47 -6.56 -25.80
N GLN A 123 -5.51 -7.17 -25.22
CA GLN A 123 -5.53 -8.55 -24.72
C GLN A 123 -4.41 -8.91 -23.71
N GLY A 124 -3.82 -7.92 -23.05
CA GLY A 124 -2.69 -8.11 -22.12
C GLY A 124 -1.31 -8.01 -22.77
N HIS A 125 -1.19 -7.74 -24.08
CA HIS A 125 0.12 -7.55 -24.71
C HIS A 125 0.59 -6.10 -24.56
N LEU A 126 1.84 -5.93 -24.12
CA LEU A 126 2.48 -4.63 -23.95
C LEU A 126 2.61 -3.90 -25.28
N GLN A 127 2.13 -2.66 -25.34
CA GLN A 127 2.19 -1.79 -26.53
C GLN A 127 3.25 -0.70 -26.38
N ASN A 128 3.58 -0.02 -27.48
CA ASN A 128 4.46 1.15 -27.46
C ASN A 128 3.74 2.35 -26.77
N PRO A 129 4.16 2.80 -25.57
CA PRO A 129 3.50 3.89 -24.85
C PRO A 129 3.70 5.27 -25.50
N LEU A 130 4.57 5.39 -26.50
CA LEU A 130 4.79 6.64 -27.24
C LEU A 130 3.87 6.78 -28.47
N GLY A 131 3.10 5.74 -28.81
CA GLY A 131 2.13 5.79 -29.91
C GLY A 131 0.88 6.58 -29.53
N TRP A 132 0.48 7.55 -30.36
CA TRP A 132 -0.75 8.32 -30.13
C TRP A 132 -2.01 7.43 -30.19
N GLU A 133 -2.07 6.49 -31.14
CA GLU A 133 -3.21 5.59 -31.33
C GLU A 133 -3.53 4.74 -30.09
N PHE A 134 -2.50 4.29 -29.37
CA PHE A 134 -2.63 3.56 -28.10
C PHE A 134 -3.43 4.37 -27.07
N TRP A 135 -3.09 5.65 -26.87
CA TRP A 135 -3.80 6.52 -25.94
C TRP A 135 -5.18 6.90 -26.47
N GLN A 136 -5.34 7.09 -27.78
CA GLN A 136 -6.64 7.39 -28.38
C GLN A 136 -7.66 6.26 -28.19
N GLN A 137 -7.23 5.00 -28.29
CA GLN A 137 -8.07 3.83 -28.04
C GLN A 137 -8.24 3.56 -26.53
N GLY A 138 -7.18 3.76 -25.75
CA GLY A 138 -7.13 3.43 -24.33
C GLY A 138 -7.82 4.42 -23.40
N VAL A 139 -7.63 5.74 -23.59
CA VAL A 139 -8.15 6.77 -22.68
C VAL A 139 -9.67 6.65 -22.44
N PRO A 140 -10.53 6.42 -23.45
CA PRO A 140 -11.97 6.22 -23.23
C PRO A 140 -12.31 5.13 -22.22
N THR A 141 -11.49 4.07 -22.11
CA THR A 141 -11.71 2.94 -21.19
C THR A 141 -11.40 3.25 -19.72
N ILE A 142 -10.83 4.43 -19.43
CA ILE A 142 -10.44 4.86 -18.07
C ILE A 142 -11.04 6.21 -17.66
N ILE A 143 -11.93 6.81 -18.45
CA ILE A 143 -12.57 8.08 -18.08
C ILE A 143 -13.51 7.85 -16.87
N PRO A 144 -13.39 8.60 -15.77
CA PRO A 144 -14.32 8.51 -14.64
C PRO A 144 -15.78 8.69 -15.05
N THR A 145 -16.62 7.69 -14.78
CA THR A 145 -18.07 7.75 -14.97
C THR A 145 -18.77 8.17 -13.68
N PRO A 146 -19.97 8.77 -13.74
CA PRO A 146 -20.78 9.02 -12.53
C PRO A 146 -21.09 7.74 -11.74
N ARG A 147 -21.22 6.59 -12.42
CA ARG A 147 -21.44 5.27 -11.81
C ARG A 147 -20.22 4.82 -11.01
N ALA A 148 -19.02 4.89 -11.59
CA ALA A 148 -17.77 4.55 -10.91
C ALA A 148 -17.50 5.48 -9.72
N ILE A 149 -17.77 6.78 -9.85
CA ILE A 149 -17.69 7.74 -8.73
C ILE A 149 -18.64 7.31 -7.60
N ALA A 150 -19.90 7.02 -7.92
CA ALA A 150 -20.89 6.57 -6.92
C ALA A 150 -20.47 5.26 -6.23
N ILE A 151 -20.03 4.25 -6.97
CA ILE A 151 -19.57 2.96 -6.44
C ILE A 151 -18.37 3.16 -5.51
N TYR A 152 -17.31 3.81 -5.98
CA TYR A 152 -16.07 3.95 -5.22
C TYR A 152 -16.26 4.84 -3.97
N MET A 153 -16.98 5.96 -4.09
CA MET A 153 -17.18 6.88 -2.98
C MET A 153 -18.17 6.35 -1.95
N SER A 154 -19.26 5.69 -2.36
CA SER A 154 -20.19 5.05 -1.42
C SER A 154 -19.50 3.93 -0.63
N PHE A 155 -18.72 3.08 -1.29
CA PHE A 155 -17.91 2.06 -0.63
C PHE A 155 -16.91 2.69 0.35
N THR A 156 -16.15 3.71 -0.08
CA THR A 156 -15.16 4.40 0.76
C THR A 156 -15.79 5.01 2.02
N VAL A 157 -16.92 5.70 1.88
CA VAL A 157 -17.66 6.30 3.00
C VAL A 157 -18.26 5.20 3.91
N PHE A 158 -18.82 4.14 3.34
CA PHE A 158 -19.36 3.02 4.12
C PHE A 158 -18.29 2.29 4.93
N GLN A 159 -17.10 2.07 4.35
CA GLN A 159 -15.95 1.51 5.08
C GLN A 159 -15.46 2.42 6.20
N TYR A 160 -15.55 3.75 6.05
CA TYR A 160 -15.25 4.68 7.13
C TYR A 160 -16.30 4.61 8.26
N ILE A 161 -17.59 4.62 7.92
CA ILE A 161 -18.69 4.52 8.90
C ILE A 161 -18.60 3.21 9.68
N THR A 162 -18.42 2.08 9.00
CA THR A 162 -18.30 0.77 9.66
C THR A 162 -17.03 0.66 10.50
N ALA A 163 -15.90 1.22 10.05
CA ALA A 163 -14.70 1.32 10.88
C ALA A 163 -14.92 2.15 12.17
N ALA A 164 -15.71 3.23 12.10
CA ALA A 164 -16.04 4.06 13.26
C ALA A 164 -17.01 3.40 14.25
N THR A 165 -17.97 2.60 13.77
CA THR A 165 -19.17 2.21 14.53
C THR A 165 -19.28 0.73 14.88
N MET A 166 -18.70 -0.18 14.09
CA MET A 166 -18.91 -1.63 14.29
C MET A 166 -18.22 -2.16 15.55
N PRO A 167 -18.77 -3.19 16.22
CA PRO A 167 -18.16 -3.79 17.40
C PRO A 167 -16.82 -4.45 17.05
N GLY A 168 -15.82 -4.21 17.89
CA GLY A 168 -14.47 -4.77 17.75
C GLY A 168 -13.67 -4.62 19.04
N ILE A 169 -12.50 -5.27 19.08
CA ILE A 169 -11.60 -5.13 20.23
C ILE A 169 -10.83 -3.81 20.14
N LYS A 170 -10.49 -3.22 21.29
CA LYS A 170 -9.62 -2.05 21.38
C LYS A 170 -8.20 -2.48 21.69
N VAL A 171 -7.24 -1.99 20.93
CA VAL A 171 -5.82 -2.38 21.04
C VAL A 171 -4.95 -1.13 21.11
N MET A 172 -3.97 -1.15 22.01
CA MET A 172 -3.00 -0.06 22.14
C MET A 172 -1.85 -0.28 21.16
N GLY A 173 -1.58 0.73 20.33
CA GLY A 173 -0.43 0.74 19.42
C GLY A 173 0.90 0.89 20.15
N LEU A 174 1.96 1.06 19.36
CA LEU A 174 3.28 1.39 19.88
C LEU A 174 3.28 2.76 20.60
N PRO A 175 4.14 2.94 21.62
CA PRO A 175 4.47 4.27 22.16
C PRO A 175 5.00 5.16 21.04
N VAL A 176 4.43 6.35 20.86
CA VAL A 176 4.87 7.29 19.82
C VAL A 176 5.88 8.26 20.42
N PRO A 177 7.17 8.26 20.00
CA PRO A 177 8.21 9.10 20.60
C PRO A 177 7.87 10.59 20.52
N SER A 178 7.39 11.04 19.37
CA SER A 178 6.94 12.43 19.11
C SER A 178 5.69 12.87 19.89
N LEU A 179 5.06 11.97 20.66
CA LEU A 179 3.94 12.27 21.56
C LEU A 179 4.29 11.92 23.03
N GLY A 180 5.57 12.02 23.43
CA GLY A 180 6.00 11.73 24.80
C GLY A 180 5.87 10.25 25.19
N GLY A 181 5.92 9.33 24.21
CA GLY A 181 5.67 7.91 24.42
C GLY A 181 4.18 7.55 24.58
N LYS A 182 3.25 8.48 24.31
CA LYS A 182 1.81 8.18 24.33
C LYS A 182 1.47 7.05 23.36
N GLN A 183 0.74 6.05 23.85
CA GLN A 183 0.14 5.00 23.02
C GLN A 183 -1.23 5.46 22.51
N LEU A 184 -1.50 5.19 21.24
CA LEU A 184 -2.80 5.45 20.62
C LEU A 184 -3.68 4.19 20.68
N GLU A 185 -4.97 4.37 20.99
CA GLU A 185 -5.96 3.30 20.93
C GLU A 185 -6.46 3.12 19.49
N TYR A 186 -6.69 1.88 19.08
CA TYR A 186 -7.23 1.50 17.77
C TYR A 186 -8.40 0.53 17.93
N LEU A 187 -9.50 0.78 17.22
CA LEU A 187 -10.68 -0.09 17.20
C LEU A 187 -10.55 -1.14 16.07
N CYS A 188 -10.34 -2.39 16.44
CA CYS A 188 -10.10 -3.51 15.54
C CYS A 188 -11.41 -4.30 15.26
N ASN A 189 -12.32 -3.70 14.49
CA ASN A 189 -13.61 -4.28 14.07
C ASN A 189 -13.60 -4.93 12.66
N GLY A 190 -12.42 -5.16 12.07
CA GLY A 190 -12.20 -5.69 10.71
C GLY A 190 -13.07 -6.91 10.39
N VAL A 191 -12.96 -7.97 11.20
CA VAL A 191 -13.79 -9.19 11.10
C VAL A 191 -15.30 -8.87 11.04
N ALA A 192 -15.80 -8.00 11.90
CA ALA A 192 -17.23 -7.67 11.94
C ALA A 192 -17.65 -6.89 10.68
N THR A 193 -16.85 -5.93 10.23
CA THR A 193 -17.11 -5.22 8.96
C THR A 193 -17.06 -6.16 7.76
N TRP A 194 -16.13 -7.12 7.75
CA TRP A 194 -15.92 -8.04 6.65
C TRP A 194 -17.14 -8.94 6.39
N TYR A 195 -17.72 -9.55 7.42
CA TYR A 195 -18.94 -10.34 7.27
C TYR A 195 -20.16 -9.48 6.93
N VAL A 196 -20.24 -8.23 7.43
CA VAL A 196 -21.29 -7.29 7.01
C VAL A 196 -21.17 -6.95 5.52
N ASP A 197 -19.97 -6.70 5.00
CA ASP A 197 -19.77 -6.42 3.58
C ASP A 197 -20.17 -7.60 2.70
N LEU A 198 -19.78 -8.83 3.09
CA LEU A 198 -20.15 -10.05 2.36
C LEU A 198 -21.66 -10.27 2.32
N VAL A 199 -22.36 -10.11 3.45
CA VAL A 199 -23.81 -10.24 3.53
C VAL A 199 -24.52 -9.13 2.75
N LEU A 200 -24.04 -7.88 2.86
CA LEU A 200 -24.62 -6.75 2.15
C LEU A 200 -24.46 -6.87 0.64
N VAL A 201 -23.27 -7.22 0.15
CA VAL A 201 -23.02 -7.42 -1.29
C VAL A 201 -23.83 -8.59 -1.83
N ALA A 202 -23.93 -9.70 -1.10
CA ALA A 202 -24.79 -10.82 -1.49
C ALA A 202 -26.27 -10.40 -1.56
N ALA A 203 -26.78 -9.70 -0.55
CA ALA A 203 -28.16 -9.23 -0.52
C ALA A 203 -28.47 -8.25 -1.66
N LEU A 204 -27.57 -7.30 -1.96
CA LEU A 204 -27.72 -6.33 -3.04
C LEU A 204 -27.66 -6.95 -4.44
N HIS A 205 -26.86 -8.01 -4.62
CA HIS A 205 -26.80 -8.76 -5.88
C HIS A 205 -28.06 -9.61 -6.07
N ILE A 206 -28.49 -10.36 -5.04
CA ILE A 206 -29.69 -11.22 -5.08
C ILE A 206 -30.97 -10.39 -5.24
N SER A 207 -31.05 -9.18 -4.64
CA SER A 207 -32.20 -8.29 -4.82
C SER A 207 -32.21 -7.56 -6.18
N GLY A 208 -31.16 -7.70 -6.99
CA GLY A 208 -30.97 -6.97 -8.24
C GLY A 208 -30.68 -5.47 -8.07
N TRP A 209 -30.59 -4.94 -6.85
CA TRP A 209 -30.36 -3.51 -6.59
C TRP A 209 -28.95 -3.06 -7.00
N PHE A 210 -27.96 -3.93 -6.84
CA PHE A 210 -26.61 -3.71 -7.33
C PHE A 210 -25.98 -5.04 -7.75
N PRO A 211 -25.98 -5.37 -9.06
CA PRO A 211 -25.25 -6.52 -9.59
C PRO A 211 -23.75 -6.36 -9.29
N ILE A 212 -23.14 -7.32 -8.61
CA ILE A 212 -21.72 -7.25 -8.23
C ILE A 212 -20.81 -7.13 -9.46
N THR A 213 -21.24 -7.69 -10.59
CA THR A 213 -20.62 -7.57 -11.93
C THR A 213 -20.38 -6.13 -12.39
N SER A 214 -21.14 -5.16 -11.85
CA SER A 214 -20.89 -3.72 -12.05
C SER A 214 -19.46 -3.28 -11.70
N VAL A 215 -18.74 -4.00 -10.83
CA VAL A 215 -17.38 -3.66 -10.40
C VAL A 215 -16.36 -3.96 -11.50
N VAL A 216 -16.47 -5.09 -12.20
CA VAL A 216 -15.61 -5.35 -13.37
C VAL A 216 -16.05 -4.58 -14.61
N ASP A 217 -17.35 -4.31 -14.77
CA ASP A 217 -17.86 -3.54 -15.91
C ASP A 217 -17.39 -2.07 -15.88
N GLU A 218 -17.14 -1.50 -14.69
CA GLU A 218 -16.66 -0.12 -14.48
C GLU A 218 -15.19 -0.05 -14.00
N ILE A 219 -14.41 -1.12 -14.17
CA ILE A 219 -13.08 -1.26 -13.54
C ILE A 219 -12.06 -0.16 -13.90
N GLY A 220 -11.99 0.24 -15.18
CA GLY A 220 -11.11 1.32 -15.64
C GLY A 220 -11.50 2.70 -15.11
N PRO A 221 -12.77 3.11 -15.23
CA PRO A 221 -13.30 4.30 -14.56
C PRO A 221 -13.07 4.29 -13.04
N LEU A 222 -13.29 3.15 -12.35
CA LEU A 222 -13.04 2.99 -10.91
C LEU A 222 -11.57 3.22 -10.55
N MET A 223 -10.62 2.67 -11.31
CA MET A 223 -9.20 2.91 -11.13
C MET A 223 -8.86 4.40 -11.22
N SER A 224 -9.38 5.12 -12.22
CA SER A 224 -9.14 6.56 -12.36
C SER A 224 -9.77 7.38 -11.23
N VAL A 225 -10.98 7.04 -10.77
CA VAL A 225 -11.59 7.66 -9.59
C VAL A 225 -10.69 7.45 -8.36
N ALA A 226 -10.19 6.24 -8.14
CA ALA A 226 -9.30 5.93 -7.03
C ALA A 226 -7.98 6.71 -7.09
N MET A 227 -7.37 6.82 -8.28
CA MET A 227 -6.14 7.60 -8.49
C MET A 227 -6.36 9.09 -8.20
N ILE A 228 -7.42 9.69 -8.75
CA ILE A 228 -7.79 11.10 -8.52
C ILE A 228 -8.05 11.34 -7.03
N TRP A 229 -8.82 10.44 -6.38
CA TRP A 229 -9.09 10.52 -4.95
C TRP A 229 -7.83 10.40 -4.10
N GLY A 230 -6.88 9.53 -4.49
CA GLY A 230 -5.57 9.43 -3.85
C GLY A 230 -4.78 10.74 -3.87
N PHE A 231 -4.80 11.49 -4.97
CA PHE A 231 -4.21 12.84 -5.02
C PHE A 231 -4.97 13.85 -4.16
N ILE A 232 -6.31 13.85 -4.20
CA ILE A 232 -7.15 14.76 -3.39
C ILE A 232 -6.90 14.56 -1.89
N VAL A 233 -6.92 13.31 -1.40
CA VAL A 233 -6.66 12.97 0.01
C VAL A 233 -5.23 13.31 0.40
N THR A 234 -4.25 13.10 -0.49
CA THR A 234 -2.84 13.49 -0.28
C THR A 234 -2.72 15.00 -0.04
N ILE A 235 -3.21 15.81 -0.98
CA ILE A 235 -3.09 17.28 -0.94
C ILE A 235 -3.89 17.83 0.25
N GLY A 236 -5.11 17.34 0.47
CA GLY A 236 -5.96 17.73 1.60
C GLY A 236 -5.30 17.45 2.95
N THR A 237 -4.75 16.25 3.14
CA THR A 237 -4.04 15.87 4.38
C THR A 237 -2.79 16.73 4.59
N TYR A 238 -2.03 17.01 3.53
CA TYR A 238 -0.84 17.87 3.59
C TYR A 238 -1.20 19.29 4.03
N VAL A 239 -2.19 19.91 3.37
CA VAL A 239 -2.64 21.28 3.69
C VAL A 239 -3.20 21.35 5.10
N VAL A 240 -4.08 20.43 5.50
CA VAL A 240 -4.65 20.39 6.86
C VAL A 240 -3.56 20.18 7.91
N GLY A 241 -2.59 19.28 7.68
CA GLY A 241 -1.47 19.04 8.57
C GLY A 241 -0.63 20.29 8.83
N CYS A 242 -0.32 21.03 7.76
CA CYS A 242 0.39 22.30 7.82
C CYS A 242 -0.41 23.40 8.54
N VAL A 243 -1.68 23.60 8.18
CA VAL A 243 -2.55 24.63 8.79
C VAL A 243 -2.80 24.36 10.28
N MET A 244 -2.93 23.10 10.68
CA MET A 244 -3.12 22.73 12.09
C MET A 244 -1.83 22.70 12.92
N GLY A 245 -0.66 22.97 12.32
CA GLY A 245 0.62 22.88 13.02
C GLY A 245 0.98 21.47 13.50
N ARG A 246 0.44 20.42 12.85
CA ARG A 246 0.62 19.00 13.22
C ARG A 246 1.67 18.29 12.37
N THR A 247 2.61 19.06 11.83
CA THR A 247 3.66 18.55 10.95
C THR A 247 4.71 17.76 11.72
N HIS A 248 5.25 16.71 11.10
CA HIS A 248 6.23 15.82 11.71
C HIS A 248 7.35 15.52 10.72
N ARG A 249 8.61 15.53 11.16
CA ARG A 249 9.83 15.19 10.38
C ARG A 249 9.80 15.74 8.94
N MET A 250 9.60 17.05 8.79
CA MET A 250 9.55 17.70 7.48
C MET A 250 10.96 17.89 6.94
N SER A 251 11.19 17.64 5.64
CA SER A 251 12.50 17.80 5.00
C SER A 251 12.73 19.21 4.45
N GLY A 252 11.67 20.02 4.34
CA GLY A 252 11.71 21.34 3.72
C GLY A 252 11.66 21.29 2.19
N SER A 253 11.51 20.10 1.60
CA SER A 253 11.33 19.93 0.16
C SER A 253 9.89 19.51 -0.13
N LEU A 254 9.10 20.44 -0.69
CA LEU A 254 7.68 20.24 -0.99
C LEU A 254 7.33 18.89 -1.67
N PRO A 255 7.98 18.45 -2.78
CA PRO A 255 7.63 17.17 -3.40
C PRO A 255 7.92 15.97 -2.49
N TYR A 256 8.96 16.04 -1.66
CA TYR A 256 9.30 14.98 -0.70
C TYR A 256 8.36 14.95 0.50
N ASP A 257 8.00 16.11 1.03
CA ASP A 257 7.07 16.24 2.15
C ASP A 257 5.61 15.96 1.75
N ILE A 258 5.23 16.15 0.48
CA ILE A 258 3.96 15.61 -0.09
C ILE A 258 4.03 14.09 -0.22
N PHE A 259 5.15 13.56 -0.73
CA PHE A 259 5.30 12.12 -0.97
C PHE A 259 5.27 11.30 0.33
N MET A 260 6.09 11.69 1.30
CA MET A 260 6.16 11.06 2.62
C MET A 260 4.99 11.49 3.50
N GLY A 261 4.51 12.73 3.37
CA GLY A 261 3.35 13.26 4.09
C GLY A 261 3.70 14.21 5.24
N ALA A 262 2.73 15.03 5.64
CA ALA A 262 2.91 16.03 6.69
C ALA A 262 2.68 15.47 8.11
N VAL A 263 1.69 14.58 8.27
CA VAL A 263 1.20 14.11 9.58
C VAL A 263 1.57 12.65 9.80
N LEU A 264 1.96 12.30 11.03
CA LEU A 264 2.23 10.91 11.41
C LEU A 264 0.94 10.06 11.41
N ASN A 265 0.02 10.32 12.35
CA ASN A 265 -1.22 9.56 12.52
C ASN A 265 -2.46 10.47 12.48
N PRO A 266 -2.93 10.87 11.29
CA PRO A 266 -4.12 11.70 11.14
C PRO A 266 -5.40 10.91 11.46
N ARG A 267 -6.33 11.57 12.17
CA ARG A 267 -7.57 10.96 12.69
C ARG A 267 -8.77 11.86 12.48
N ILE A 268 -9.92 11.22 12.26
CA ILE A 268 -11.24 11.86 12.28
C ILE A 268 -12.11 11.03 13.25
N GLY A 269 -12.61 11.67 14.30
CA GLY A 269 -13.28 10.96 15.41
C GLY A 269 -12.35 9.92 16.06
N ASN A 270 -12.85 8.68 16.19
CA ASN A 270 -12.10 7.52 16.68
C ASN A 270 -11.30 6.78 15.59
N VAL A 271 -11.49 7.12 14.31
CA VAL A 271 -10.86 6.41 13.18
C VAL A 271 -9.48 6.98 12.88
N ASP A 272 -8.49 6.08 12.80
CA ASP A 272 -7.16 6.38 12.29
C ASP A 272 -7.12 6.18 10.78
N LEU A 273 -6.79 7.23 10.03
CA LEU A 273 -6.96 7.23 8.57
C LEU A 273 -5.94 6.32 7.87
N LYS A 274 -4.76 6.12 8.46
CA LYS A 274 -3.79 5.13 7.95
C LYS A 274 -4.35 3.73 8.07
N MET A 275 -4.74 3.31 9.28
CA MET A 275 -5.26 1.97 9.52
C MET A 275 -6.53 1.67 8.72
N TRP A 276 -7.43 2.66 8.61
CA TRP A 276 -8.61 2.56 7.75
C TRP A 276 -8.23 2.36 6.28
N SER A 277 -7.35 3.20 5.73
CA SER A 277 -6.91 3.09 4.33
C SER A 277 -6.09 1.83 4.06
N GLU A 278 -5.20 1.40 4.96
CA GLU A 278 -4.30 0.25 4.78
C GLU A 278 -5.05 -1.09 4.74
N ILE A 279 -6.17 -1.20 5.46
CA ILE A 279 -6.90 -2.47 5.62
C ILE A 279 -8.27 -2.46 4.95
N ARG A 280 -9.09 -1.43 5.17
CA ARG A 280 -10.53 -1.48 4.87
C ARG A 280 -10.86 -1.20 3.41
N ILE A 281 -10.00 -0.48 2.71
CA ILE A 281 -10.18 -0.13 1.29
C ILE A 281 -9.53 -1.17 0.35
N PRO A 282 -8.19 -1.33 0.31
CA PRO A 282 -7.49 -2.02 -0.78
C PRO A 282 -7.88 -3.49 -0.91
N TRP A 283 -7.76 -4.25 0.17
CA TRP A 283 -7.93 -5.70 0.16
C TRP A 283 -9.38 -6.12 -0.09
N LYS A 284 -10.34 -5.31 0.38
CA LYS A 284 -11.76 -5.55 0.14
C LYS A 284 -12.13 -5.26 -1.32
N ILE A 285 -11.68 -4.13 -1.88
CA ILE A 285 -11.88 -3.83 -3.31
C ILE A 285 -11.22 -4.93 -4.17
N LEU A 286 -9.99 -5.33 -3.87
CA LEU A 286 -9.28 -6.39 -4.60
C LEU A 286 -10.07 -7.72 -4.60
N PHE A 287 -10.62 -8.12 -3.46
CA PHE A 287 -11.50 -9.29 -3.39
C PHE A 287 -12.79 -9.08 -4.19
N PHE A 288 -13.46 -7.93 -4.06
CA PHE A 288 -14.71 -7.68 -4.78
C PHE A 288 -14.52 -7.60 -6.30
N ILE A 289 -13.35 -7.18 -6.79
CA ILE A 289 -12.98 -7.31 -8.21
C ILE A 289 -12.93 -8.78 -8.63
N SER A 290 -12.28 -9.66 -7.85
CA SER A 290 -12.27 -11.10 -8.15
C SER A 290 -13.61 -11.81 -7.99
N LEU A 291 -14.45 -11.40 -7.04
CA LEU A 291 -15.81 -11.93 -6.90
C LEU A 291 -16.67 -11.49 -8.08
N SER A 292 -16.62 -10.20 -8.42
CA SER A 292 -17.29 -9.62 -9.59
C SER A 292 -16.85 -10.32 -10.89
N ALA A 293 -15.57 -10.59 -11.06
CA ALA A 293 -15.06 -11.33 -12.22
C ALA A 293 -15.58 -12.77 -12.26
N ALA A 294 -15.52 -13.49 -11.14
CA ALA A 294 -15.99 -14.88 -11.03
C ALA A 294 -17.49 -15.02 -11.35
N VAL A 295 -18.31 -14.06 -10.88
CA VAL A 295 -19.74 -13.98 -11.19
C VAL A 295 -19.97 -13.60 -12.66
N LYS A 296 -19.22 -12.63 -13.20
CA LYS A 296 -19.33 -12.24 -14.63
C LYS A 296 -19.03 -13.40 -15.58
N GLU A 297 -17.97 -14.15 -15.30
CA GLU A 297 -17.64 -15.36 -16.07
C GLU A 297 -18.74 -16.43 -15.93
N HIS A 298 -19.31 -16.61 -14.73
CA HIS A 298 -20.38 -17.56 -14.49
C HIS A 298 -21.66 -17.22 -15.28
N GLU A 299 -22.10 -15.96 -15.24
CA GLU A 299 -23.27 -15.46 -15.98
C GLU A 299 -23.07 -15.67 -17.49
N VAL A 300 -21.95 -15.22 -18.05
CA VAL A 300 -21.65 -15.32 -19.49
C VAL A 300 -21.52 -16.78 -19.95
N ASN A 301 -20.95 -17.67 -19.13
CA ASN A 301 -20.85 -19.08 -19.49
C ASN A 301 -22.21 -19.81 -19.42
N ILE A 302 -23.10 -19.44 -18.49
CA ILE A 302 -24.50 -19.92 -18.52
C ILE A 302 -25.20 -19.45 -19.80
N GLU A 303 -25.07 -18.18 -20.18
CA GLU A 303 -25.67 -17.66 -21.42
C GLU A 303 -25.16 -18.41 -22.66
N ARG A 304 -23.86 -18.73 -22.72
CA ARG A 304 -23.25 -19.54 -23.79
C ARG A 304 -23.78 -20.96 -23.84
N ASP A 305 -23.90 -21.63 -22.69
CA ASP A 305 -24.48 -22.98 -22.61
C ASP A 305 -25.92 -23.00 -23.12
N LEU A 306 -26.74 -22.05 -22.66
CA LEU A 306 -28.14 -21.91 -23.07
C LEU A 306 -28.27 -21.64 -24.58
N GLN A 307 -27.40 -20.79 -25.14
CA GLN A 307 -27.32 -20.54 -26.60
C GLN A 307 -26.88 -21.79 -27.38
N ALA A 308 -26.02 -22.63 -26.81
CA ALA A 308 -25.60 -23.91 -27.38
C ALA A 308 -26.64 -25.04 -27.20
N GLY A 309 -27.78 -24.78 -26.56
CA GLY A 309 -28.80 -25.78 -26.25
C GLY A 309 -28.43 -26.73 -25.09
N ILE A 310 -27.36 -26.42 -24.36
CA ILE A 310 -26.92 -27.17 -23.18
C ILE A 310 -27.74 -26.65 -21.99
N THR A 311 -28.57 -27.51 -21.39
CA THR A 311 -29.27 -27.16 -20.15
C THR A 311 -28.28 -27.24 -18.97
N PRO A 312 -28.04 -26.14 -18.22
CA PRO A 312 -27.20 -26.19 -17.04
C PRO A 312 -27.72 -27.20 -16.01
N ALA A 313 -26.81 -27.86 -15.28
CA ALA A 313 -27.21 -28.70 -14.17
C ALA A 313 -27.71 -27.82 -13.00
N VAL A 314 -28.96 -28.02 -12.59
CA VAL A 314 -29.61 -27.29 -11.49
C VAL A 314 -29.77 -28.20 -10.28
N TRP A 315 -29.35 -27.72 -9.12
CA TRP A 315 -29.57 -28.35 -7.82
C TRP A 315 -30.65 -27.59 -7.06
N SER A 316 -31.69 -28.28 -6.62
CA SER A 316 -32.73 -27.69 -5.78
C SER A 316 -32.38 -27.85 -4.30
N LEU A 317 -32.25 -26.72 -3.60
CA LEU A 317 -32.06 -26.67 -2.15
C LEU A 317 -33.38 -26.31 -1.45
N PHE A 318 -33.52 -26.78 -0.21
CA PHE A 318 -34.69 -26.54 0.65
C PHE A 318 -36.04 -26.87 -0.02
N GLY A 319 -36.09 -27.90 -0.87
CA GLY A 319 -37.34 -28.40 -1.45
C GLY A 319 -37.97 -27.49 -2.52
N GLY A 320 -37.17 -26.80 -3.32
CA GLY A 320 -37.64 -25.91 -4.40
C GLY A 320 -37.47 -24.41 -4.12
N LEU A 321 -37.11 -24.02 -2.89
CA LEU A 321 -36.99 -22.61 -2.51
C LEU A 321 -35.76 -21.91 -3.11
N VAL A 322 -34.70 -22.65 -3.42
CA VAL A 322 -33.48 -22.11 -4.04
C VAL A 322 -33.00 -23.06 -5.13
N GLU A 323 -32.97 -22.60 -6.37
CA GLU A 323 -32.30 -23.28 -7.48
C GLU A 323 -30.86 -22.80 -7.61
N MET A 324 -29.92 -23.74 -7.65
CA MET A 324 -28.49 -23.45 -7.72
C MET A 324 -27.91 -24.08 -8.99
N TYR A 325 -27.49 -23.22 -9.91
CA TYR A 325 -26.77 -23.61 -11.11
C TYR A 325 -25.39 -24.18 -10.76
N ALA A 326 -24.94 -25.20 -11.50
CA ALA A 326 -23.55 -25.66 -11.40
C ALA A 326 -22.59 -24.50 -11.73
N ILE A 327 -21.51 -24.37 -10.95
CA ILE A 327 -20.56 -23.27 -11.09
C ILE A 327 -19.83 -23.39 -12.44
N GLN A 328 -20.13 -22.44 -13.34
CA GLN A 328 -19.47 -22.31 -14.66
C GLN A 328 -18.28 -21.32 -14.66
N THR A 329 -17.84 -20.87 -13.48
CA THR A 329 -16.57 -20.12 -13.33
C THR A 329 -15.38 -21.07 -13.56
N SER A 330 -14.38 -20.60 -14.30
CA SER A 330 -13.14 -21.34 -14.56
C SER A 330 -12.35 -21.62 -13.28
N SER A 331 -11.65 -22.77 -13.24
CA SER A 331 -10.77 -23.11 -12.10
C SER A 331 -9.62 -22.11 -11.90
N THR A 332 -9.23 -21.39 -12.95
CA THR A 332 -8.23 -20.32 -12.90
C THR A 332 -8.76 -19.06 -12.24
N LEU A 333 -10.01 -18.67 -12.51
CA LEU A 333 -10.60 -17.48 -11.89
C LEU A 333 -11.07 -17.76 -10.45
N LEU A 334 -11.56 -18.98 -10.18
CA LEU A 334 -11.79 -19.47 -8.81
C LEU A 334 -10.51 -19.50 -7.96
N PHE A 335 -9.35 -19.76 -8.56
CA PHE A 335 -8.06 -19.69 -7.87
C PHE A 335 -7.74 -18.25 -7.43
N MET A 336 -7.95 -17.27 -8.32
CA MET A 336 -7.75 -15.85 -7.98
C MET A 336 -8.74 -15.36 -6.92
N LEU A 337 -10.01 -15.80 -6.99
CA LEU A 337 -11.01 -15.51 -5.96
C LEU A 337 -10.57 -16.08 -4.60
N LEU A 338 -10.12 -17.33 -4.54
CA LEU A 338 -9.58 -17.93 -3.33
C LEU A 338 -8.36 -17.16 -2.81
N ALA A 339 -7.41 -16.85 -3.69
CA ALA A 339 -6.19 -16.12 -3.35
C ALA A 339 -6.49 -14.78 -2.68
N HIS A 340 -7.32 -13.94 -3.30
CA HIS A 340 -7.71 -12.65 -2.71
C HIS A 340 -8.55 -12.84 -1.44
N CYS A 341 -9.41 -13.87 -1.36
CA CYS A 341 -10.20 -14.19 -0.18
C CYS A 341 -9.32 -14.52 1.04
N LEU A 342 -8.33 -15.40 0.87
CA LEU A 342 -7.36 -15.77 1.90
C LEU A 342 -6.63 -14.53 2.44
N TYR A 343 -6.26 -13.63 1.52
CA TYR A 343 -5.51 -12.41 1.81
C TYR A 343 -6.35 -11.37 2.59
N VAL A 344 -7.51 -10.96 2.06
CA VAL A 344 -8.39 -10.00 2.74
C VAL A 344 -8.84 -10.54 4.08
N ASN A 345 -9.19 -11.82 4.17
CA ASN A 345 -9.63 -12.41 5.43
C ASN A 345 -8.49 -12.47 6.47
N ALA A 346 -7.24 -12.66 6.05
CA ALA A 346 -6.10 -12.56 6.94
C ALA A 346 -5.87 -11.12 7.45
N CYS A 347 -6.00 -10.10 6.59
CA CYS A 347 -5.94 -8.71 7.01
C CYS A 347 -7.06 -8.35 8.01
N MET A 348 -8.28 -8.84 7.79
CA MET A 348 -9.43 -8.59 8.68
C MET A 348 -9.32 -9.34 10.01
N LYS A 349 -8.85 -10.59 10.01
CA LYS A 349 -8.70 -11.43 11.21
C LYS A 349 -7.50 -11.05 12.07
N GLY A 350 -6.43 -10.54 11.46
CA GLY A 350 -5.18 -10.16 12.11
C GLY A 350 -5.01 -8.65 12.32
N GLU A 351 -6.08 -7.87 12.16
CA GLU A 351 -6.06 -6.41 12.22
C GLU A 351 -5.42 -5.84 13.50
N GLU A 352 -5.56 -6.51 14.65
CA GLU A 352 -4.93 -6.13 15.92
C GLU A 352 -3.40 -6.10 15.88
N CYS A 353 -2.80 -6.77 14.89
CA CYS A 353 -1.35 -6.78 14.69
C CYS A 353 -0.84 -5.49 14.02
N ILE A 354 -1.72 -4.82 13.28
CA ILE A 354 -1.36 -3.75 12.34
C ILE A 354 -0.96 -2.43 13.03
N PRO A 355 -1.51 -2.03 14.20
CA PRO A 355 -0.99 -0.92 15.01
C PRO A 355 0.49 -1.03 15.45
N THR A 356 1.18 -2.13 15.12
CA THR A 356 2.62 -2.33 15.35
C THR A 356 3.46 -2.41 14.07
N THR A 357 2.87 -2.24 12.89
CA THR A 357 3.59 -2.18 11.60
C THR A 357 4.26 -0.83 11.43
N TRP A 358 5.39 -0.83 10.69
CA TRP A 358 6.15 0.38 10.36
C TRP A 358 5.29 1.47 9.75
N ASP A 359 4.35 1.08 8.89
CA ASP A 359 3.51 1.97 8.12
C ASP A 359 2.51 2.73 9.03
N ILE A 360 2.06 2.10 10.13
CA ILE A 360 1.30 2.77 11.19
C ILE A 360 2.20 3.55 12.14
N PHE A 361 3.22 2.94 12.77
CA PHE A 361 3.89 3.60 13.91
C PHE A 361 4.97 4.62 13.50
N TYR A 362 5.64 4.44 12.37
CA TYR A 362 6.80 5.24 11.96
C TYR A 362 6.54 6.07 10.71
N GLU A 363 6.03 5.46 9.64
CA GLU A 363 5.95 6.14 8.34
C GLU A 363 4.96 7.30 8.37
N LYS A 364 5.10 8.35 7.56
CA LYS A 364 4.11 9.45 7.54
C LYS A 364 2.96 9.15 6.56
N TRP A 365 1.77 9.72 6.78
CA TRP A 365 0.64 9.53 5.85
C TRP A 365 0.69 10.58 4.73
N GLY A 366 1.45 10.27 3.69
CA GLY A 366 1.55 11.04 2.45
C GLY A 366 1.19 10.21 1.23
N TYR A 367 1.50 10.75 0.04
CA TYR A 367 1.20 10.11 -1.25
C TYR A 367 1.58 8.62 -1.28
N MET A 368 2.76 8.26 -0.77
CA MET A 368 3.27 6.88 -0.83
C MET A 368 2.28 5.88 -0.23
N LEU A 369 1.72 6.17 0.94
CA LEU A 369 0.73 5.29 1.57
C LEU A 369 -0.68 5.56 1.04
N ILE A 370 -1.06 6.82 0.86
CA ILE A 370 -2.42 7.23 0.44
C ILE A 370 -2.75 6.69 -0.95
N PHE A 371 -1.91 6.96 -1.95
CA PHE A 371 -2.12 6.51 -3.33
C PHE A 371 -2.03 4.99 -3.43
N TRP A 372 -1.07 4.37 -2.73
CA TRP A 372 -0.90 2.92 -2.78
C TRP A 372 -2.07 2.16 -2.15
N ASN A 373 -2.57 2.62 -1.01
CA ASN A 373 -3.69 2.00 -0.31
C ASN A 373 -5.04 2.24 -1.00
N LEU A 374 -5.26 3.42 -1.59
CA LEU A 374 -6.54 3.75 -2.22
C LEU A 374 -6.62 3.27 -3.68
N ALA A 375 -5.52 3.34 -4.44
CA ALA A 375 -5.48 2.99 -5.86
C ALA A 375 -4.51 1.83 -6.18
N GLY A 376 -3.27 1.92 -5.70
CA GLY A 376 -2.17 1.02 -6.10
C GLY A 376 -2.48 -0.46 -5.91
N VAL A 377 -2.73 -0.90 -4.68
CA VAL A 377 -3.06 -2.30 -4.35
C VAL A 377 -4.27 -2.82 -5.13
N PRO A 378 -5.49 -2.24 -5.01
CA PRO A 378 -6.68 -2.84 -5.60
C PRO A 378 -6.65 -2.91 -7.12
N PHE A 379 -6.07 -1.91 -7.81
CA PHE A 379 -6.13 -1.81 -9.28
C PHE A 379 -4.83 -2.21 -9.99
N SER A 380 -3.79 -2.66 -9.27
CA SER A 380 -2.62 -3.32 -9.89
C SER A 380 -2.47 -4.79 -9.51
N TYR A 381 -2.98 -5.22 -8.34
CA TYR A 381 -2.90 -6.64 -7.94
C TYR A 381 -4.01 -7.48 -8.59
N CYS A 382 -5.06 -6.84 -9.12
CA CYS A 382 -6.16 -7.52 -9.82
C CYS A 382 -5.82 -7.95 -11.26
N TYR A 383 -4.64 -7.62 -11.80
CA TYR A 383 -4.33 -7.87 -13.22
C TYR A 383 -4.46 -9.33 -13.65
N SER A 384 -4.07 -10.30 -12.81
CA SER A 384 -4.30 -11.73 -13.12
C SER A 384 -5.78 -12.09 -13.21
N THR A 385 -6.62 -11.50 -12.36
CA THR A 385 -8.09 -11.70 -12.38
C THR A 385 -8.69 -11.13 -13.66
N LEU A 386 -8.34 -9.88 -14.00
CA LEU A 386 -8.85 -9.18 -15.18
C LEU A 386 -8.36 -9.82 -16.47
N TYR A 387 -7.11 -10.32 -16.51
CA TYR A 387 -6.59 -11.07 -17.65
C TYR A 387 -7.41 -12.34 -17.90
N LEU A 388 -7.61 -13.17 -16.87
CA LEU A 388 -8.40 -14.40 -16.98
C LEU A 388 -9.83 -14.12 -17.44
N LEU A 389 -10.48 -13.10 -16.87
CA LEU A 389 -11.81 -12.67 -17.30
C LEU A 389 -11.82 -12.22 -18.77
N ASN A 390 -10.91 -11.33 -19.18
CA ASN A 390 -10.86 -10.80 -20.54
C ASN A 390 -10.63 -11.92 -21.58
N ARG A 391 -9.74 -12.88 -21.27
CA ARG A 391 -9.51 -14.08 -22.10
C ARG A 391 -10.78 -14.94 -22.21
N SER A 392 -11.48 -15.14 -21.10
CA SER A 392 -12.75 -15.89 -21.07
C SER A 392 -13.88 -15.18 -21.84
N LEU A 393 -14.03 -13.87 -21.68
CA LEU A 393 -15.00 -13.06 -22.44
C LEU A 393 -14.70 -13.04 -23.94
N ALA A 394 -13.41 -13.03 -24.33
CA ALA A 394 -12.96 -13.20 -25.72
C ALA A 394 -13.15 -14.62 -26.29
N ASN A 395 -13.72 -15.55 -25.51
CA ASN A 395 -13.90 -16.96 -25.86
C ASN A 395 -12.59 -17.75 -26.08
N GLU A 396 -11.51 -17.29 -25.45
CA GLU A 396 -10.19 -17.94 -25.43
C GLU A 396 -9.71 -18.18 -23.97
N PRO A 397 -10.50 -18.87 -23.11
CA PRO A 397 -10.21 -19.01 -21.69
C PRO A 397 -8.87 -19.73 -21.45
N VAL A 398 -8.15 -19.32 -20.40
CA VAL A 398 -6.91 -19.97 -19.98
C VAL A 398 -7.23 -21.31 -19.32
N VAL A 399 -6.92 -22.40 -20.00
CA VAL A 399 -7.16 -23.77 -19.52
C VAL A 399 -5.83 -24.49 -19.27
N HIS A 400 -5.71 -25.10 -18.10
CA HIS A 400 -4.55 -25.91 -17.71
C HIS A 400 -4.93 -27.38 -17.50
N SER A 401 -3.92 -28.26 -17.45
CA SER A 401 -4.13 -29.63 -16.98
C SER A 401 -4.62 -29.64 -15.52
N LYS A 402 -5.51 -30.58 -15.18
CA LYS A 402 -6.03 -30.74 -13.80
C LYS A 402 -4.90 -30.85 -12.77
N MET A 403 -3.83 -31.59 -13.11
CA MET A 403 -2.65 -31.74 -12.26
C MET A 403 -1.95 -30.41 -11.98
N TYR A 404 -1.70 -29.59 -13.02
CA TYR A 404 -1.08 -28.28 -12.87
C TYR A 404 -1.92 -27.35 -11.98
N THR A 405 -3.23 -27.29 -12.22
CA THR A 405 -4.15 -26.53 -11.38
C THR A 405 -4.11 -27.00 -9.93
N CYS A 406 -4.23 -28.31 -9.67
CA CYS A 406 -4.15 -28.86 -8.31
C CYS A 406 -2.80 -28.55 -7.61
N VAL A 407 -1.69 -28.57 -8.34
CA VAL A 407 -0.38 -28.16 -7.80
C VAL A 407 -0.39 -26.69 -7.41
N LEU A 408 -0.88 -25.78 -8.26
CA LEU A 408 -0.94 -24.36 -7.93
C LEU A 408 -1.84 -24.08 -6.71
N TYR A 409 -3.02 -24.68 -6.63
CA TYR A 409 -3.89 -24.58 -5.43
C TYR A 409 -3.17 -25.07 -4.16
N THR A 410 -2.42 -26.17 -4.25
CA THR A 410 -1.63 -26.70 -3.13
C THR A 410 -0.50 -25.75 -2.73
N VAL A 411 0.20 -25.16 -3.71
CA VAL A 411 1.25 -24.16 -3.48
C VAL A 411 0.69 -22.90 -2.81
N LEU A 412 -0.45 -22.37 -3.28
CA LEU A 412 -1.13 -21.22 -2.69
C LEU A 412 -1.52 -21.48 -1.22
N LEU A 413 -2.15 -22.63 -0.94
CA LEU A 413 -2.60 -22.98 0.41
C LEU A 413 -1.43 -23.25 1.37
N ALA A 414 -0.37 -23.92 0.90
CA ALA A 414 0.84 -24.14 1.69
C ALA A 414 1.55 -22.81 1.99
N ALA A 415 1.72 -21.95 0.99
CA ALA A 415 2.32 -20.63 1.16
C ALA A 415 1.49 -19.75 2.10
N TYR A 416 0.16 -19.74 1.96
CA TYR A 416 -0.74 -19.05 2.89
C TYR A 416 -0.57 -19.55 4.33
N TYR A 417 -0.50 -20.87 4.55
CA TYR A 417 -0.27 -21.44 5.87
C TYR A 417 1.03 -20.93 6.51
N VAL A 418 2.15 -20.93 5.77
CA VAL A 418 3.43 -20.39 6.25
C VAL A 418 3.31 -18.90 6.55
N TRP A 419 2.76 -18.11 5.64
CA TRP A 419 2.66 -16.65 5.75
C TRP A 419 1.78 -16.20 6.94
N ASP A 420 0.59 -16.79 7.09
CA ASP A 420 -0.39 -16.46 8.13
C ASP A 420 0.11 -16.89 9.51
N THR A 421 0.65 -18.11 9.63
CA THR A 421 1.17 -18.62 10.91
C THR A 421 2.50 -17.95 11.28
N ALA A 422 3.41 -17.65 10.35
CA ALA A 422 4.64 -16.89 10.64
C ALA A 422 4.35 -15.47 11.14
N ASN A 423 3.43 -14.75 10.50
CA ASN A 423 3.01 -13.44 10.99
C ASN A 423 2.35 -13.56 12.38
N SER A 424 1.46 -14.54 12.57
CA SER A 424 0.85 -14.81 13.88
C SER A 424 1.89 -15.08 14.97
N GLN A 425 2.91 -15.92 14.71
CA GLN A 425 3.94 -16.25 15.69
C GLN A 425 4.70 -14.99 16.16
N LYS A 426 5.15 -14.13 15.24
CA LYS A 426 5.80 -12.83 15.56
C LYS A 426 4.89 -11.93 16.37
N ASN A 427 3.66 -11.73 15.91
CA ASN A 427 2.78 -10.70 16.46
C ASN A 427 2.27 -11.12 17.85
N ARG A 428 1.85 -12.38 18.01
CA ARG A 428 1.42 -12.93 19.31
C ARG A 428 2.55 -12.95 20.33
N PHE A 429 3.76 -13.33 19.93
CA PHE A 429 4.95 -13.26 20.79
C PHE A 429 5.22 -11.84 21.30
N ARG A 430 5.18 -10.83 20.41
CA ARG A 430 5.33 -9.41 20.79
C ARG A 430 4.20 -8.89 21.66
N MET A 431 2.95 -9.32 21.43
CA MET A 431 1.80 -8.95 22.26
C MET A 431 1.89 -9.58 23.66
N GLN A 432 2.30 -10.85 23.77
CA GLN A 432 2.49 -11.53 25.05
C GLN A 432 3.56 -10.82 25.91
N GLN A 433 4.65 -10.36 25.30
CA GLN A 433 5.69 -9.58 26.00
C GLN A 433 5.21 -8.26 26.59
N ARG A 434 4.16 -7.67 26.00
CA ARG A 434 3.58 -6.39 26.42
C ARG A 434 2.34 -6.55 27.31
N GLY A 435 1.90 -7.79 27.56
CA GLY A 435 0.62 -8.07 28.22
C GLY A 435 -0.60 -7.64 27.39
N THR A 436 -0.46 -7.37 26.09
CA THR A 436 -1.55 -6.89 25.21
C THR A 436 -2.12 -8.00 24.31
N TYR A 437 -1.83 -9.27 24.60
CA TYR A 437 -2.33 -10.39 23.81
C TYR A 437 -3.80 -10.65 24.11
N VAL A 438 -4.62 -10.62 23.06
CA VAL A 438 -6.04 -10.99 23.09
C VAL A 438 -6.22 -12.20 22.18
N GLU A 439 -6.81 -13.27 22.70
CA GLU A 439 -7.17 -14.44 21.91
C GLU A 439 -8.50 -14.18 21.17
N ARG A 440 -8.56 -14.46 19.87
CA ARG A 440 -9.71 -14.14 19.01
C ARG A 440 -10.21 -15.38 18.26
N ASN A 441 -11.53 -15.60 18.33
CA ASN A 441 -12.23 -16.62 17.55
C ASN A 441 -12.58 -16.10 16.14
N ALA A 442 -11.58 -15.70 15.36
CA ALA A 442 -11.77 -15.20 13.99
C ALA A 442 -11.45 -16.28 12.95
N PHE A 443 -12.39 -16.61 12.07
CA PHE A 443 -12.28 -17.75 11.15
C PHE A 443 -11.45 -17.45 9.88
N PRO A 444 -10.59 -18.38 9.41
CA PRO A 444 -10.04 -19.52 10.13
C PRO A 444 -8.81 -19.14 10.96
N GLN A 445 -8.71 -19.66 12.18
CA GLN A 445 -7.46 -19.70 12.93
C GLN A 445 -6.66 -20.92 12.50
N LEU A 446 -5.50 -20.72 11.89
CA LEU A 446 -4.61 -21.83 11.52
C LEU A 446 -3.86 -22.35 12.76
N PRO A 447 -3.60 -23.67 12.85
CA PRO A 447 -2.80 -24.24 13.93
C PRO A 447 -1.36 -23.70 13.88
N TRP A 448 -0.62 -23.84 14.98
CA TRP A 448 0.78 -23.41 15.11
C TRP A 448 1.06 -21.90 14.92
N GLY A 449 0.02 -21.06 14.80
CA GLY A 449 0.16 -19.59 14.81
C GLY A 449 0.64 -18.98 16.14
N LYS A 450 0.77 -19.77 17.22
CA LYS A 450 1.31 -19.37 18.53
C LYS A 450 2.32 -20.43 18.97
N LEU A 451 3.53 -20.01 19.33
CA LEU A 451 4.59 -20.90 19.82
C LEU A 451 4.43 -21.13 21.32
N GLN A 452 4.61 -22.37 21.76
CA GLN A 452 4.80 -22.72 23.16
C GLN A 452 6.29 -22.65 23.48
N ASN A 453 6.66 -21.99 24.58
CA ASN A 453 8.05 -21.79 25.02
C ASN A 453 9.03 -21.36 23.89
N PRO A 454 8.76 -20.27 23.16
CA PRO A 454 9.60 -19.82 22.05
C PRO A 454 11.02 -19.42 22.50
N THR A 455 12.02 -19.81 21.72
CA THR A 455 13.40 -19.32 21.84
C THR A 455 13.51 -17.86 21.37
N TYR A 456 14.35 -17.07 22.04
CA TYR A 456 14.58 -15.68 21.70
C TYR A 456 15.94 -15.17 22.18
N LEU A 457 16.45 -14.13 21.51
CA LEU A 457 17.58 -13.32 21.97
C LEU A 457 17.06 -12.10 22.75
N THR A 458 17.56 -11.89 23.96
CA THR A 458 17.29 -10.64 24.72
C THR A 458 18.35 -9.62 24.38
N THR A 459 17.94 -8.47 23.85
CA THR A 459 18.83 -7.35 23.53
C THR A 459 19.12 -6.50 24.76
N LYS A 460 20.24 -5.77 24.78
CA LYS A 460 20.59 -4.74 25.77
C LYS A 460 19.58 -3.58 25.79
N HIS A 461 18.81 -3.43 24.71
CA HIS A 461 17.66 -2.54 24.61
C HIS A 461 16.42 -3.02 25.41
N GLY A 462 16.48 -4.19 26.07
CA GLY A 462 15.36 -4.82 26.78
C GLY A 462 14.38 -5.59 25.87
N ASN A 463 14.38 -5.28 24.58
CA ASN A 463 13.56 -5.95 23.57
C ASN A 463 14.03 -7.39 23.32
N LYS A 464 13.10 -8.28 22.95
CA LYS A 464 13.37 -9.69 22.64
C LYS A 464 13.14 -9.99 21.15
N LEU A 465 14.14 -10.57 20.49
CA LEU A 465 14.07 -10.99 19.09
C LEU A 465 13.75 -12.48 19.00
N LEU A 466 12.69 -12.86 18.28
CA LEU A 466 12.21 -14.24 18.18
C LEU A 466 13.17 -15.09 17.33
N THR A 467 13.71 -16.18 17.89
CA THR A 467 14.62 -17.11 17.20
C THR A 467 14.05 -18.54 17.09
N GLY A 468 12.74 -18.70 17.33
CA GLY A 468 12.03 -19.96 17.30
C GLY A 468 10.92 -20.02 16.24
N GLY A 469 10.44 -21.24 15.96
CA GLY A 469 9.42 -21.49 14.95
C GLY A 469 9.88 -21.06 13.55
N TRP A 470 8.98 -20.47 12.77
CA TRP A 470 9.29 -19.95 11.43
C TRP A 470 10.46 -18.96 11.43
N TRP A 471 10.56 -18.13 12.48
CA TRP A 471 11.57 -17.09 12.61
C TRP A 471 12.96 -17.63 12.99
N GLY A 472 13.06 -18.88 13.43
CA GLY A 472 14.33 -19.60 13.54
C GLY A 472 14.84 -20.16 12.20
N MET A 473 13.97 -20.28 11.19
CA MET A 473 14.36 -20.83 9.87
C MET A 473 14.92 -19.75 8.94
N ALA A 474 14.25 -18.59 8.85
CA ALA A 474 14.77 -17.43 8.13
C ALA A 474 14.14 -16.14 8.65
N ARG A 475 14.94 -15.05 8.70
CA ARG A 475 14.56 -13.76 9.31
C ARG A 475 13.34 -13.10 8.65
N LYS A 476 13.04 -13.46 7.41
CA LYS A 476 11.94 -12.93 6.57
C LYS A 476 11.18 -14.05 5.84
N ILE A 477 11.10 -15.25 6.40
CA ILE A 477 10.38 -16.41 5.82
C ILE A 477 8.94 -16.09 5.37
N HIS A 478 8.22 -15.25 6.11
CA HIS A 478 6.91 -14.74 5.72
C HIS A 478 6.93 -14.03 4.35
N TYR A 479 7.96 -13.23 4.03
CA TYR A 479 8.10 -12.60 2.71
C TYR A 479 8.36 -13.61 1.58
N THR A 480 9.03 -14.73 1.87
CA THR A 480 9.19 -15.83 0.89
C THR A 480 7.86 -16.52 0.63
N ALA A 481 7.09 -16.82 1.67
CA ALA A 481 5.75 -17.37 1.53
C ALA A 481 4.81 -16.40 0.77
N ASP A 482 4.91 -15.11 1.07
CA ASP A 482 4.20 -14.04 0.37
C ASP A 482 4.54 -14.01 -1.13
N LEU A 483 5.83 -14.04 -1.45
CA LEU A 483 6.31 -14.04 -2.83
C LEU A 483 5.88 -15.29 -3.61
N ILE A 484 5.78 -16.46 -2.95
CA ILE A 484 5.26 -17.69 -3.55
C ILE A 484 3.76 -17.55 -3.85
N MET A 485 2.97 -16.92 -2.98
CA MET A 485 1.58 -16.58 -3.28
C MET A 485 1.52 -15.65 -4.51
N ALA A 486 2.24 -14.53 -4.49
CA ALA A 486 2.28 -13.58 -5.61
C ALA A 486 2.71 -14.23 -6.94
N LEU A 487 3.70 -15.11 -6.92
CA LEU A 487 4.14 -15.88 -8.09
C LEU A 487 3.04 -16.81 -8.60
N SER A 488 2.34 -17.50 -7.71
CA SER A 488 1.24 -18.40 -8.09
C SER A 488 0.07 -17.67 -8.77
N TRP A 489 -0.14 -16.39 -8.46
CA TRP A 489 -1.14 -15.53 -9.12
C TRP A 489 -0.74 -15.15 -10.56
N GLY A 490 0.55 -15.16 -10.89
CA GLY A 490 1.02 -15.07 -12.28
C GLY A 490 0.95 -16.43 -12.99
N LEU A 491 1.47 -17.49 -12.35
CA LEU A 491 1.55 -18.82 -12.94
C LEU A 491 0.18 -19.40 -13.37
N ILE A 492 -0.90 -19.08 -12.65
CA ILE A 492 -2.26 -19.51 -13.00
C ILE A 492 -2.76 -18.90 -14.32
N THR A 493 -2.17 -17.80 -14.80
CA THR A 493 -2.57 -17.15 -16.06
C THR A 493 -1.85 -17.68 -17.30
N GLY A 494 -0.91 -18.61 -17.16
CA GLY A 494 -0.04 -19.02 -18.27
C GLY A 494 1.09 -18.01 -18.50
N PHE A 495 1.62 -17.93 -19.73
CA PHE A 495 2.84 -17.15 -20.05
C PHE A 495 2.68 -16.17 -21.23
N ASP A 496 1.49 -16.05 -21.80
CA ASP A 496 1.25 -15.27 -23.03
C ASP A 496 1.30 -13.74 -22.79
N SER A 497 1.12 -13.31 -21.53
CA SER A 497 1.20 -11.92 -21.09
C SER A 497 2.13 -11.75 -19.88
N TYR A 498 2.92 -10.68 -19.89
CA TYR A 498 3.70 -10.23 -18.73
C TYR A 498 2.85 -9.51 -17.67
N ILE A 499 1.67 -8.96 -18.02
CA ILE A 499 0.92 -8.07 -17.12
C ILE A 499 0.47 -8.77 -15.81
N PRO A 500 0.01 -10.04 -15.81
CA PRO A 500 -0.20 -10.81 -14.58
C PRO A 500 1.05 -10.94 -13.69
N TYR A 501 2.25 -10.97 -14.28
CA TYR A 501 3.53 -11.05 -13.57
C TYR A 501 4.06 -9.69 -13.09
N PHE A 502 3.36 -8.59 -13.39
CA PHE A 502 3.73 -7.27 -12.87
C PHE A 502 3.72 -7.24 -11.34
N TYR A 503 2.69 -7.83 -10.70
CA TYR A 503 2.58 -7.85 -9.25
C TYR A 503 3.78 -8.55 -8.60
N VAL A 504 4.11 -9.79 -9.01
CA VAL A 504 5.25 -10.53 -8.42
C VAL A 504 6.58 -9.81 -8.66
N THR A 505 6.79 -9.21 -9.84
CA THR A 505 8.02 -8.45 -10.15
C THR A 505 8.15 -7.19 -9.29
N PHE A 506 7.09 -6.37 -9.24
CA PHE A 506 7.04 -5.17 -8.41
C PHE A 506 7.20 -5.51 -6.92
N PHE A 507 6.48 -6.52 -6.44
CA PHE A 507 6.51 -6.93 -5.05
C PHE A 507 7.88 -7.48 -4.64
N THR A 508 8.56 -8.22 -5.51
CA THR A 508 9.97 -8.63 -5.30
C THR A 508 10.87 -7.42 -5.06
N ALA A 509 10.80 -6.40 -5.92
CA ALA A 509 11.62 -5.20 -5.79
C ALA A 509 11.33 -4.43 -4.49
N VAL A 510 10.04 -4.28 -4.13
CA VAL A 510 9.63 -3.65 -2.87
C VAL A 510 10.09 -4.45 -1.65
N LEU A 511 9.98 -5.79 -1.67
CA LEU A 511 10.42 -6.64 -0.56
C LEU A 511 11.94 -6.58 -0.35
N ILE A 512 12.74 -6.61 -1.43
CA ILE A 512 14.19 -6.46 -1.34
C ILE A 512 14.56 -5.10 -0.72
N HIS A 513 13.96 -4.01 -1.22
CA HIS A 513 14.16 -2.66 -0.66
C HIS A 513 13.72 -2.56 0.81
N ARG A 514 12.57 -3.15 1.16
CA ARG A 514 12.02 -3.17 2.51
C ARG A 514 12.92 -3.92 3.49
N VAL A 515 13.51 -5.04 3.07
CA VAL A 515 14.48 -5.80 3.88
C VAL A 515 15.80 -5.04 4.05
N GLY A 516 16.27 -4.35 3.00
CA GLY A 516 17.44 -3.46 3.10
C GLY A 516 17.25 -2.38 4.17
N ARG A 517 16.14 -1.65 4.12
CA ARG A 517 15.78 -0.62 5.13
C ARG A 517 15.67 -1.21 6.54
N ASP A 518 14.97 -2.33 6.70
CA ASP A 518 14.77 -3.01 7.99
C ASP A 518 16.10 -3.50 8.59
N HIS A 519 17.02 -4.02 7.77
CA HIS A 519 18.34 -4.46 8.20
C HIS A 519 19.21 -3.29 8.68
N VAL A 520 19.26 -2.18 7.93
CA VAL A 520 19.96 -0.95 8.34
C VAL A 520 19.39 -0.41 9.64
N HIS A 521 18.07 -0.29 9.75
CA HIS A 521 17.41 0.22 10.96
C HIS A 521 17.65 -0.70 12.18
N CYS A 522 17.56 -2.03 12.01
CA CYS A 522 17.81 -2.96 13.10
C CYS A 522 19.30 -2.99 13.52
N LYS A 523 20.23 -2.81 12.57
CA LYS A 523 21.66 -2.65 12.86
C LYS A 523 21.95 -1.34 13.60
N GLU A 524 21.37 -0.21 13.17
CA GLU A 524 21.46 1.07 13.89
C GLU A 524 20.90 0.94 15.31
N LYS A 525 19.71 0.33 15.46
CA LYS A 525 19.01 0.19 16.73
C LYS A 525 19.72 -0.76 17.69
N TYR A 526 19.94 -2.02 17.34
CA TYR A 526 20.42 -3.04 18.28
C TYR A 526 21.93 -3.33 18.22
N GLY A 527 22.65 -2.86 17.19
CA GLY A 527 24.10 -3.02 17.08
C GLY A 527 24.56 -4.49 17.15
N ALA A 528 25.45 -4.79 18.10
CA ALA A 528 26.00 -6.13 18.30
C ALA A 528 24.95 -7.21 18.59
N ASP A 529 23.81 -6.86 19.21
CA ASP A 529 22.74 -7.82 19.46
C ASP A 529 22.04 -8.22 18.14
N PHE A 530 22.04 -7.34 17.13
CA PHE A 530 21.55 -7.69 15.79
C PHE A 530 22.53 -8.59 15.03
N ASP A 531 23.83 -8.43 15.24
CA ASP A 531 24.85 -9.31 14.68
C ASP A 531 24.72 -10.73 15.24
N GLU A 532 24.52 -10.86 16.56
CA GLU A 532 24.25 -12.15 17.21
C GLU A 532 22.92 -12.76 16.74
N TYR A 533 21.86 -11.96 16.57
CA TYR A 533 20.62 -12.42 15.96
C TYR A 533 20.82 -12.93 14.52
N CYS A 534 21.61 -12.21 13.71
CA CYS A 534 21.96 -12.62 12.36
C CYS A 534 22.85 -13.87 12.34
N ARG A 535 23.67 -14.10 13.37
CA ARG A 535 24.47 -15.33 13.54
C ARG A 535 23.59 -16.54 13.91
N GLN A 536 22.58 -16.36 14.75
CA GLN A 536 21.65 -17.43 15.14
C GLN A 536 20.68 -17.81 14.03
N VAL A 537 20.20 -16.84 13.26
CA VAL A 537 19.27 -17.06 12.13
C VAL A 537 19.92 -16.48 10.86
N PRO A 538 20.84 -17.21 10.19
CA PRO A 538 21.67 -16.66 9.12
C PRO A 538 20.92 -16.31 7.83
N TYR A 539 19.85 -17.04 7.51
CA TYR A 539 19.12 -16.89 6.25
C TYR A 539 18.16 -15.70 6.27
N VAL A 540 18.14 -14.90 5.19
CA VAL A 540 17.20 -13.78 5.05
C VAL A 540 15.81 -14.30 4.67
N PHE A 541 15.70 -14.90 3.49
CA PHE A 541 14.44 -15.25 2.84
C PHE A 541 14.22 -16.77 2.86
N ILE A 542 15.04 -17.49 2.10
CA ILE A 542 14.91 -18.94 1.89
C ILE A 542 15.91 -19.65 2.83
N PRO A 543 15.47 -20.58 3.69
CA PRO A 543 16.38 -21.38 4.50
C PRO A 543 17.42 -22.10 3.65
N PHE A 544 18.67 -22.18 4.12
CA PHE A 544 19.80 -22.76 3.41
C PHE A 544 20.30 -21.99 2.16
N ILE A 545 19.74 -20.81 1.87
CA ILE A 545 20.24 -19.87 0.87
C ILE A 545 20.56 -18.54 1.57
N VAL A 546 21.79 -18.04 1.38
CA VAL A 546 22.32 -16.83 2.06
C VAL A 546 21.78 -15.55 1.42
#